data_AF-A0A1G7UVB7-F1
#
_entry.id   AF-A0A1G7UVB7-F1
#
_cell.length_a   1.000
_cell.length_b   1.000
_cell.length_c   1.000
_cell.angle_alpha   90.00
_cell.angle_beta   90.00
_cell.angle_gamma   90.00
#
_symmetry.space_group_name_H-M   'P 1'
#
loop_
_entity.id
_entity.type
_entity.pdbx_description
1 polymer ?
#
loop_
_entity_poly.entity_id
_entity_poly.type
_entity_poly.pdbx_seq_one_letter_code
_entity_poly.pdbx_strand_id
1 'polypeptide(L)'
;STQPVATQPMNVTAATGQLAGAEAVLETVSKASETNRGESLQDGHDALKTFTDATQHSVAGSVGKGGRTAGGGTGNANGFSKPVLVLSSPEGIAASTQQSIHLTADQHVNTVARKNVILAAGKSLLASVMDGISLFAQNLGIKLIASKGKIDIQALSDAMNLLSQLDLKVESATGRLVLTAKTEVWLGAGGSYISIKGAGIENVTTGHILERCASWDKPSGASATISDPLQATPVADKGGRGMRFSG
;
A
#
# COMPACT_ATOMS: atom_id res chain seq x y z
N SER A 1 -10.74 -55.60 -4.86
CA SER A 1 -9.46 -55.06 -4.36
C SER A 1 -9.30 -53.66 -4.91
N THR A 2 -9.76 -52.64 -4.18
CA THR A 2 -9.64 -51.23 -4.56
C THR A 2 -8.43 -50.67 -3.83
N GLN A 3 -7.23 -50.96 -4.34
CA GLN A 3 -6.04 -50.23 -3.89
C GLN A 3 -6.23 -48.75 -4.28
N PRO A 4 -6.07 -47.81 -3.34
CA PRO A 4 -6.14 -46.40 -3.65
C PRO A 4 -5.04 -46.06 -4.66
N VAL A 5 -5.38 -45.17 -5.60
CA VAL A 5 -4.46 -44.58 -6.58
C VAL A 5 -3.20 -44.15 -5.83
N ALA A 6 -2.05 -44.74 -6.18
CA ALA A 6 -0.78 -44.37 -5.61
C ALA A 6 -0.59 -42.86 -5.85
N THR A 7 -0.65 -42.08 -4.77
CA THR A 7 -0.38 -40.65 -4.83
C THR A 7 1.03 -40.47 -5.34
N GLN A 8 1.17 -39.77 -6.47
CA GLN A 8 2.44 -39.48 -7.08
C GLN A 8 3.36 -38.82 -6.04
N PRO A 9 4.64 -39.25 -5.91
CA PRO A 9 5.58 -38.60 -5.01
C PRO A 9 5.60 -37.09 -5.30
N MET A 10 5.56 -36.26 -4.26
CA MET A 10 5.58 -34.79 -4.35
C MET A 10 4.41 -34.16 -5.13
N ASN A 11 3.20 -34.74 -5.05
CA ASN A 11 1.99 -34.09 -5.58
C ASN A 11 1.66 -32.80 -4.80
N VAL A 12 1.80 -31.65 -5.46
CA VAL A 12 1.54 -30.31 -4.90
C VAL A 12 0.34 -29.61 -5.53
N THR A 13 -0.52 -30.33 -6.25
CA THR A 13 -1.65 -29.75 -7.02
C THR A 13 -2.56 -28.87 -6.17
N ALA A 14 -2.81 -29.23 -4.90
CA ALA A 14 -3.61 -28.41 -4.00
C ALA A 14 -2.91 -27.09 -3.63
N ALA A 15 -1.59 -27.13 -3.37
CA ALA A 15 -0.79 -25.96 -3.06
C ALA A 15 -0.64 -25.03 -4.27
N THR A 16 -0.41 -25.58 -5.46
CA THR A 16 -0.35 -24.79 -6.71
C THR A 16 -1.69 -24.14 -7.02
N GLY A 17 -2.81 -24.80 -6.74
CA GLY A 17 -4.14 -24.19 -6.86
C GLY A 17 -4.36 -23.02 -5.90
N GLN A 18 -3.85 -23.11 -4.66
CA GLN A 18 -3.87 -21.98 -3.71
C GLN A 18 -3.01 -20.80 -4.19
N LEU A 19 -1.81 -21.07 -4.72
CA LEU A 19 -0.91 -20.05 -5.28
C LEU A 19 -1.49 -19.37 -6.52
N ALA A 20 -2.04 -20.13 -7.48
CA ALA A 20 -2.73 -19.58 -8.65
C ALA A 20 -3.92 -18.69 -8.25
N GLY A 21 -4.63 -19.06 -7.18
CA GLY A 21 -5.69 -18.22 -6.64
C GLY A 21 -5.19 -16.90 -6.04
N ALA A 22 -3.96 -16.84 -5.52
CA ALA A 22 -3.34 -15.62 -5.03
C ALA A 22 -2.80 -14.75 -6.18
N GLU A 23 -2.23 -15.36 -7.22
CA GLU A 23 -1.84 -14.69 -8.47
C GLU A 23 -3.04 -13.95 -9.08
N ALA A 24 -4.19 -14.62 -9.24
CA ALA A 24 -5.39 -14.01 -9.79
C ALA A 24 -5.90 -12.82 -8.95
N VAL A 25 -5.74 -12.86 -7.61
CA VAL A 25 -6.08 -11.73 -6.74
C VAL A 25 -5.12 -10.56 -6.99
N LEU A 26 -3.81 -10.80 -7.06
CA LEU A 26 -2.83 -9.75 -7.35
C LEU A 26 -3.08 -9.12 -8.72
N GLU A 27 -3.30 -9.92 -9.77
CA GLU A 27 -3.57 -9.42 -11.12
C GLU A 27 -4.84 -8.54 -11.15
N THR A 28 -5.93 -9.04 -10.54
CA THR A 28 -7.21 -8.32 -10.49
C THR A 28 -7.07 -6.99 -9.75
N VAL A 29 -6.41 -6.99 -8.59
CA VAL A 29 -6.21 -5.77 -7.78
C VAL A 29 -5.22 -4.82 -8.47
N SER A 30 -4.17 -5.34 -9.10
CA SER A 30 -3.19 -4.55 -9.88
C SER A 30 -3.89 -3.77 -10.98
N LYS A 31 -4.65 -4.47 -11.84
CA LYS A 31 -5.37 -3.85 -12.95
C LYS A 31 -6.40 -2.83 -12.47
N ALA A 32 -7.11 -3.13 -11.38
CA ALA A 32 -8.07 -2.19 -10.78
C ALA A 32 -7.36 -0.95 -10.22
N SER A 33 -6.22 -1.12 -9.56
CA SER A 33 -5.39 -0.03 -9.04
C SER A 33 -4.93 0.89 -10.18
N GLU A 34 -4.29 0.33 -11.22
CA GLU A 34 -3.78 1.08 -12.37
C GLU A 34 -4.89 1.85 -13.11
N THR A 35 -6.03 1.19 -13.36
CA THR A 35 -7.19 1.82 -14.02
C THR A 35 -7.70 3.03 -13.23
N ASN A 36 -7.48 3.06 -11.91
CA ASN A 36 -7.88 4.12 -11.01
C ASN A 36 -6.69 4.96 -10.51
N ARG A 37 -5.58 5.01 -11.27
CA ARG A 37 -4.38 5.83 -10.99
C ARG A 37 -3.60 5.45 -9.73
N GLY A 38 -3.84 4.26 -9.17
CA GLY A 38 -2.98 3.67 -8.14
C GLY A 38 -1.77 2.97 -8.75
N GLU A 39 -0.83 2.56 -7.90
CA GLU A 39 0.35 1.80 -8.34
C GLU A 39 0.01 0.37 -8.74
N SER A 40 0.80 -0.17 -9.68
CA SER A 40 0.75 -1.55 -10.11
C SER A 40 1.26 -2.49 -9.01
N LEU A 41 0.70 -3.71 -8.95
CA LEU A 41 1.24 -4.82 -8.16
C LEU A 41 1.91 -5.88 -9.05
N GLN A 42 2.23 -5.55 -10.30
CA GLN A 42 2.73 -6.50 -11.30
C GLN A 42 4.05 -7.17 -10.87
N ASP A 43 4.99 -6.42 -10.28
CA ASP A 43 6.26 -7.00 -9.80
C ASP A 43 6.02 -8.10 -8.76
N GLY A 44 5.08 -7.87 -7.84
CA GLY A 44 4.67 -8.85 -6.84
C GLY A 44 3.99 -10.06 -7.49
N HIS A 45 3.11 -9.84 -8.47
CA HIS A 45 2.48 -10.90 -9.25
C HIS A 45 3.52 -11.76 -9.97
N ASP A 46 4.47 -11.15 -10.69
CA ASP A 46 5.47 -11.86 -11.49
C ASP A 46 6.46 -12.64 -10.63
N ALA A 47 6.83 -12.09 -9.47
CA ALA A 47 7.62 -12.79 -8.47
C ALA A 47 6.87 -14.03 -7.94
N LEU A 48 5.58 -13.90 -7.64
CA LEU A 48 4.75 -15.04 -7.19
C LEU A 48 4.58 -16.08 -8.30
N LYS A 49 4.35 -15.63 -9.54
CA LYS A 49 4.23 -16.51 -10.71
C LYS A 49 5.49 -17.33 -10.96
N THR A 50 6.64 -16.67 -10.93
CA THR A 50 7.95 -17.32 -11.04
C THR A 50 8.17 -18.36 -9.92
N PHE A 51 7.70 -18.07 -8.72
CA PHE A 51 7.74 -19.02 -7.60
C PHE A 51 6.82 -20.22 -7.84
N THR A 52 5.56 -20.01 -8.25
CA THR A 52 4.61 -21.08 -8.56
C THR A 52 5.11 -22.00 -9.66
N ASP A 53 5.67 -21.44 -10.73
CA ASP A 53 6.25 -22.24 -11.82
C ASP A 53 7.45 -23.09 -11.33
N ALA A 54 8.20 -22.59 -10.34
CA ALA A 54 9.28 -23.35 -9.73
C ALA A 54 8.82 -24.59 -8.93
N THR A 55 7.55 -24.63 -8.52
CA THR A 55 6.95 -25.77 -7.80
C THR A 55 6.47 -26.89 -8.73
N GLN A 56 6.44 -26.63 -10.05
CA GLN A 56 5.93 -27.54 -11.07
C GLN A 56 7.06 -27.96 -12.01
N HIS A 57 7.65 -29.13 -11.77
CA HIS A 57 8.68 -29.68 -12.65
C HIS A 57 8.51 -31.19 -12.78
N SER A 58 8.16 -31.67 -13.98
CA SER A 58 8.05 -33.11 -14.20
C SER A 58 9.44 -33.74 -14.29
N VAL A 59 9.77 -34.59 -13.33
CA VAL A 59 10.99 -35.40 -13.34
C VAL A 59 10.65 -36.74 -13.94
N ALA A 60 11.25 -37.06 -15.09
CA ALA A 60 11.03 -38.33 -15.75
C ALA A 60 11.64 -39.50 -14.96
N GLY A 61 10.91 -40.62 -14.90
CA GLY A 61 11.46 -41.87 -14.38
C GLY A 61 12.60 -42.39 -15.27
N SER A 62 13.59 -43.07 -14.70
CA SER A 62 14.70 -43.65 -15.47
C SER A 62 14.18 -44.70 -16.47
N VAL A 63 14.27 -44.40 -17.76
CA VAL A 63 13.85 -45.27 -18.86
C VAL A 63 15.03 -46.19 -19.20
N GLY A 64 15.21 -47.30 -18.47
CA GLY A 64 16.30 -48.24 -18.82
C GLY A 64 16.54 -49.40 -17.88
N LYS A 65 16.11 -49.32 -16.61
CA LYS A 65 16.06 -50.46 -15.70
C LYS A 65 14.74 -50.37 -14.96
N GLY A 66 13.87 -51.35 -15.14
CA GLY A 66 12.60 -51.44 -14.40
C GLY A 66 12.85 -51.15 -12.92
N GLY A 67 12.00 -50.32 -12.31
CA GLY A 67 12.14 -49.95 -10.90
C GLY A 67 12.38 -51.17 -10.03
N ARG A 68 13.15 -51.02 -8.94
CA ARG A 68 13.54 -52.13 -8.03
C ARG A 68 12.37 -52.80 -7.30
N THR A 69 11.14 -52.42 -7.61
CA THR A 69 9.89 -52.98 -7.09
C THR A 69 9.23 -53.83 -8.18
N ALA A 70 8.59 -54.93 -7.80
CA ALA A 70 7.97 -55.91 -8.71
C ALA A 70 6.81 -55.35 -9.59
N GLY A 71 6.57 -54.04 -9.59
CA GLY A 71 5.53 -53.34 -10.34
C GLY A 71 6.01 -52.21 -11.27
N GLY A 72 7.32 -52.02 -11.48
CA GLY A 72 7.85 -51.13 -12.53
C GLY A 72 7.49 -49.65 -12.38
N GLY A 73 8.23 -48.89 -11.56
CA GLY A 73 8.10 -47.43 -11.49
C GLY A 73 8.86 -46.72 -12.62
N THR A 74 8.25 -46.61 -13.81
CA THR A 74 8.75 -45.76 -14.92
C THR A 74 8.01 -44.41 -15.01
N GLY A 75 7.05 -44.16 -14.12
CA GLY A 75 6.25 -42.94 -14.12
C GLY A 75 7.04 -41.70 -13.73
N ASN A 76 6.62 -40.54 -14.25
CA ASN A 76 7.18 -39.26 -13.85
C ASN A 76 6.77 -38.93 -12.40
N ALA A 77 7.58 -38.16 -11.68
CA ALA A 77 7.20 -37.55 -10.41
C ALA A 77 7.22 -36.03 -10.57
N ASN A 78 6.50 -35.31 -9.72
CA ASN A 78 6.73 -33.87 -9.64
C ASN A 78 8.00 -33.60 -8.81
N GLY A 79 8.72 -32.57 -9.18
CA GLY A 79 9.85 -32.01 -8.46
C GLY A 79 9.76 -30.49 -8.48
N PHE A 80 10.63 -29.83 -7.72
CA PHE A 80 10.81 -28.39 -7.81
C PHE A 80 12.00 -28.09 -8.70
N SER A 81 11.86 -27.15 -9.63
CA SER A 81 12.96 -26.73 -10.52
C SER A 81 13.97 -25.82 -9.83
N LYS A 82 13.63 -25.29 -8.64
CA LYS A 82 14.48 -24.49 -7.77
C LYS A 82 14.40 -25.00 -6.32
N PRO A 83 15.38 -24.71 -5.46
CA PRO A 83 15.35 -25.09 -4.04
C PRO A 83 14.38 -24.19 -3.26
N VAL A 84 13.08 -24.41 -3.44
CA VAL A 84 12.00 -23.64 -2.81
C VAL A 84 11.32 -24.42 -1.69
N LEU A 85 10.74 -23.68 -0.74
CA LEU A 85 9.90 -24.23 0.32
C LEU A 85 8.46 -23.75 0.11
N VAL A 86 7.51 -24.67 0.09
CA VAL A 86 6.06 -24.37 0.06
C VAL A 86 5.43 -24.90 1.34
N LEU A 87 4.80 -24.01 2.10
CA LEU A 87 3.96 -24.38 3.25
C LEU A 87 2.50 -24.24 2.80
N SER A 88 1.77 -25.35 2.74
CA SER A 88 0.36 -25.38 2.31
C SER A 88 -0.44 -26.32 3.20
N SER A 89 -1.67 -25.89 3.51
CA SER A 89 -2.66 -26.65 4.27
C SER A 89 -4.05 -26.26 3.77
N PRO A 90 -4.97 -27.21 3.55
CA PRO A 90 -6.35 -26.90 3.15
C PRO A 90 -7.15 -26.24 4.28
N GLU A 91 -6.84 -26.55 5.54
CA GLU A 91 -7.58 -26.07 6.71
C GLU A 91 -6.96 -24.81 7.35
N GLY A 92 -5.63 -24.70 7.32
CA GLY A 92 -4.96 -23.52 7.86
C GLY A 92 -3.49 -23.72 8.25
N ILE A 93 -2.82 -22.59 8.48
CA ILE A 93 -1.43 -22.49 8.93
C ILE A 93 -1.39 -21.47 10.08
N ALA A 94 -0.72 -21.82 11.18
CA ALA A 94 -0.50 -20.91 12.31
C ALA A 94 0.99 -20.84 12.65
N ALA A 95 1.50 -19.63 12.88
CA ALA A 95 2.84 -19.37 13.39
C ALA A 95 2.73 -18.55 14.69
N SER A 96 3.26 -19.06 15.80
CA SER A 96 3.13 -18.44 17.12
C SER A 96 4.41 -18.59 17.93
N THR A 97 4.75 -17.57 18.72
CA THR A 97 5.92 -17.52 19.60
C THR A 97 5.67 -16.52 20.74
N GLN A 98 6.35 -16.69 21.86
CA GLN A 98 6.35 -15.72 22.96
C GLN A 98 7.26 -14.52 22.69
N GLN A 99 8.18 -14.65 21.73
CA GLN A 99 9.12 -13.60 21.35
C GLN A 99 8.73 -12.99 20.00
N SER A 100 9.61 -13.06 19.00
CA SER A 100 9.47 -12.33 17.74
C SER A 100 9.34 -13.27 16.53
N ILE A 101 8.57 -12.85 15.54
CA ILE A 101 8.56 -13.43 14.19
C ILE A 101 9.28 -12.44 13.28
N HIS A 102 10.23 -12.95 12.48
CA HIS A 102 10.96 -12.17 11.48
C HIS A 102 10.62 -12.68 10.08
N LEU A 103 10.26 -11.77 9.17
CA LEU A 103 10.03 -12.05 7.76
C LEU A 103 10.96 -11.15 6.96
N THR A 104 11.94 -11.74 6.27
CA THR A 104 12.97 -11.01 5.51
C THR A 104 13.09 -11.60 4.12
N ALA A 105 13.15 -10.74 3.12
CA ALA A 105 13.41 -11.12 1.73
C ALA A 105 14.27 -10.04 1.06
N ASP A 106 15.20 -10.46 0.21
CA ASP A 106 16.05 -9.52 -0.56
C ASP A 106 15.27 -8.85 -1.71
N GLN A 107 14.11 -9.41 -2.07
CA GLN A 107 13.23 -8.90 -3.12
C GLN A 107 11.87 -8.52 -2.53
N HIS A 108 10.89 -9.43 -2.57
CA HIS A 108 9.50 -9.11 -2.25
C HIS A 108 8.97 -9.92 -1.05
N VAL A 109 8.13 -9.27 -0.23
CA VAL A 109 7.26 -9.93 0.75
C VAL A 109 5.81 -9.74 0.30
N ASN A 110 5.24 -10.76 -0.33
CA ASN A 110 3.85 -10.71 -0.80
C ASN A 110 2.90 -11.29 0.26
N THR A 111 1.90 -10.50 0.66
CA THR A 111 0.81 -10.96 1.54
C THR A 111 -0.52 -10.84 0.79
N VAL A 112 -1.13 -11.97 0.44
CA VAL A 112 -2.33 -12.01 -0.38
C VAL A 112 -3.43 -12.78 0.34
N ALA A 113 -4.62 -12.20 0.40
CA ALA A 113 -5.81 -12.86 0.92
C ALA A 113 -6.99 -12.63 -0.03
N ARG A 114 -7.78 -13.68 -0.29
CA ARG A 114 -9.01 -13.58 -1.09
C ARG A 114 -10.14 -12.82 -0.36
N LYS A 115 -10.03 -12.71 0.97
CA LYS A 115 -10.99 -12.00 1.82
C LYS A 115 -10.31 -10.77 2.41
N ASN A 116 -9.84 -10.87 3.65
CA ASN A 116 -9.27 -9.75 4.38
C ASN A 116 -7.83 -10.04 4.78
N VAL A 117 -6.97 -9.03 4.67
CA VAL A 117 -5.71 -8.95 5.42
C VAL A 117 -6.01 -8.16 6.70
N ILE A 118 -5.76 -8.76 7.86
CA ILE A 118 -6.00 -8.12 9.16
C ILE A 118 -4.65 -7.91 9.82
N LEU A 119 -4.29 -6.65 10.03
CA LEU A 119 -3.08 -6.24 10.75
C LEU A 119 -3.48 -5.61 12.07
N ALA A 120 -3.02 -6.17 13.18
CA ALA A 120 -3.30 -5.66 14.52
C ALA A 120 -2.01 -5.68 15.36
N ALA A 121 -1.76 -4.60 16.10
CA ALA A 121 -0.62 -4.47 17.00
C ALA A 121 -1.08 -3.88 18.34
N GLY A 122 -0.59 -4.46 19.45
CA GLY A 122 -0.98 -4.00 20.79
C GLY A 122 -0.41 -2.63 21.19
N LYS A 123 0.60 -2.13 20.48
CA LYS A 123 1.26 -0.84 20.77
C LYS A 123 1.30 0.08 19.56
N SER A 124 1.94 -0.32 18.46
CA SER A 124 2.15 0.54 17.29
C SER A 124 2.30 -0.30 16.02
N LEU A 125 1.83 0.24 14.90
CA LEU A 125 2.14 -0.23 13.56
C LEU A 125 3.09 0.79 12.92
N LEU A 126 4.34 0.40 12.67
CA LEU A 126 5.36 1.25 12.06
C LEU A 126 5.66 0.73 10.65
N ALA A 127 5.54 1.60 9.65
CA ALA A 127 5.88 1.32 8.27
C ALA A 127 6.78 2.43 7.75
N SER A 128 7.91 2.07 7.15
CA SER A 128 8.88 3.01 6.58
C SER A 128 9.43 2.40 5.31
N VAL A 129 9.45 3.21 4.25
CA VAL A 129 9.83 2.81 2.88
C VAL A 129 10.78 3.84 2.31
N MET A 130 11.60 3.47 1.33
CA MET A 130 12.53 4.40 0.68
C MET A 130 11.88 5.16 -0.47
N ASP A 131 10.99 4.52 -1.24
CA ASP A 131 10.42 5.10 -2.46
C ASP A 131 9.02 5.68 -2.23
N GLY A 132 8.02 4.83 -1.93
CA GLY A 132 6.63 5.30 -1.82
C GLY A 132 5.68 4.32 -1.14
N ILE A 133 4.52 4.85 -0.73
CA ILE A 133 3.38 4.07 -0.22
C ILE A 133 2.16 4.36 -1.10
N SER A 134 1.61 3.33 -1.72
CA SER A 134 0.36 3.37 -2.46
C SER A 134 -0.74 2.61 -1.72
N LEU A 135 -1.87 3.27 -1.46
CA LEU A 135 -3.06 2.69 -0.82
C LEU A 135 -4.27 2.84 -1.75
N PHE A 136 -4.82 1.72 -2.18
CA PHE A 136 -5.95 1.67 -3.10
C PHE A 136 -7.13 0.90 -2.50
N ALA A 137 -8.34 1.44 -2.66
CA ALA A 137 -9.58 0.78 -2.28
C ALA A 137 -10.64 1.01 -3.37
N GLN A 138 -11.14 -0.08 -3.97
CA GLN A 138 -12.03 0.00 -5.13
C GLN A 138 -13.48 0.38 -4.78
N ASN A 139 -14.03 -0.18 -3.69
CA ASN A 139 -15.48 -0.19 -3.47
C ASN A 139 -15.95 0.63 -2.26
N LEU A 140 -15.26 0.50 -1.11
CA LEU A 140 -15.72 1.06 0.18
C LEU A 140 -14.92 2.28 0.65
N GLY A 141 -13.91 2.69 -0.13
CA GLY A 141 -13.02 3.81 0.20
C GLY A 141 -12.01 3.50 1.31
N ILE A 142 -11.32 4.55 1.75
CA ILE A 142 -10.29 4.52 2.79
C ILE A 142 -10.77 5.30 4.01
N LYS A 143 -10.57 4.74 5.21
CA LYS A 143 -10.92 5.39 6.47
C LYS A 143 -9.69 5.48 7.38
N LEU A 144 -9.25 6.71 7.68
CA LEU A 144 -8.13 7.01 8.56
C LEU A 144 -8.67 7.73 9.80
N ILE A 145 -8.60 7.09 10.97
CA ILE A 145 -9.19 7.61 12.21
C ILE A 145 -8.19 7.49 13.36
N ALA A 146 -7.98 8.59 14.08
CA ALA A 146 -7.35 8.59 15.39
C ALA A 146 -8.41 8.90 16.44
N SER A 147 -8.69 7.95 17.35
CA SER A 147 -9.64 8.19 18.47
C SER A 147 -9.09 9.23 19.45
N LYS A 148 -7.77 9.23 19.64
CA LYS A 148 -7.01 10.20 20.44
C LYS A 148 -5.70 10.48 19.72
N GLY A 149 -5.13 11.64 19.98
CA GLY A 149 -3.89 12.08 19.32
C GLY A 149 -4.15 12.75 17.97
N LYS A 150 -3.08 13.35 17.43
CA LYS A 150 -3.13 14.09 16.16
C LYS A 150 -3.02 13.15 14.96
N ILE A 151 -3.72 13.49 13.87
CA ILE A 151 -3.37 13.02 12.53
C ILE A 151 -2.48 14.09 11.93
N ASP A 152 -1.33 13.68 11.41
CA ASP A 152 -0.30 14.56 10.86
C ASP A 152 0.11 14.04 9.49
N ILE A 153 -0.11 14.85 8.45
CA ILE A 153 0.13 14.50 7.04
C ILE A 153 0.95 15.63 6.45
N GLN A 154 2.14 15.32 5.92
CA GLN A 154 3.09 16.32 5.45
C GLN A 154 3.79 15.83 4.18
N ALA A 155 3.97 16.75 3.22
CA ALA A 155 4.87 16.58 2.08
C ALA A 155 5.99 17.63 2.24
N LEU A 156 7.20 17.18 2.58
CA LEU A 156 8.27 18.09 3.03
C LEU A 156 9.03 18.76 1.88
N SER A 157 9.06 18.13 0.72
CA SER A 157 9.83 18.58 -0.45
C SER A 157 9.02 18.60 -1.75
N ASP A 158 7.74 18.23 -1.69
CA ASP A 158 6.86 18.15 -2.85
C ASP A 158 5.42 18.56 -2.49
N ALA A 159 4.54 18.59 -3.49
CA ALA A 159 3.16 19.01 -3.37
C ALA A 159 2.28 18.01 -2.62
N MET A 160 1.20 18.52 -2.04
CA MET A 160 0.10 17.74 -1.48
C MET A 160 -1.18 17.99 -2.30
N ASN A 161 -1.82 16.92 -2.76
CA ASN A 161 -3.06 17.00 -3.56
C ASN A 161 -4.21 16.28 -2.83
N LEU A 162 -5.32 17.00 -2.61
CA LEU A 162 -6.57 16.44 -2.10
C LEU A 162 -7.66 16.67 -3.14
N LEU A 163 -8.23 15.58 -3.67
CA LEU A 163 -9.22 15.62 -4.75
C LEU A 163 -10.43 14.75 -4.38
N SER A 164 -11.62 15.29 -4.62
CA SER A 164 -12.90 14.57 -4.50
C SER A 164 -13.73 14.86 -5.75
N GLN A 165 -14.47 13.86 -6.25
CA GLN A 165 -15.42 14.05 -7.35
C GLN A 165 -16.70 14.77 -6.88
N LEU A 166 -17.07 14.56 -5.62
CA LEU A 166 -18.19 15.21 -4.96
C LEU A 166 -17.62 16.27 -4.00
N ASP A 167 -18.32 16.52 -2.90
CA ASP A 167 -17.88 17.49 -1.90
C ASP A 167 -16.53 17.12 -1.28
N LEU A 168 -15.71 18.14 -1.03
CA LEU A 168 -14.58 18.09 -0.12
C LEU A 168 -14.97 18.88 1.14
N LYS A 169 -15.00 18.21 2.30
CA LYS A 169 -15.35 18.85 3.59
C LYS A 169 -14.13 18.92 4.50
N VAL A 170 -13.85 20.12 5.01
CA VAL A 170 -12.80 20.38 6.00
C VAL A 170 -13.43 21.13 7.16
N GLU A 171 -13.55 20.48 8.31
CA GLU A 171 -14.34 20.97 9.43
C GLU A 171 -13.54 20.89 10.74
N SER A 172 -13.71 21.90 11.60
CA SER A 172 -13.25 21.89 12.98
C SER A 172 -14.44 22.12 13.90
N ALA A 173 -14.79 21.12 14.72
CA ALA A 173 -15.98 21.20 15.57
C ALA A 173 -15.86 22.23 16.70
N THR A 174 -14.65 22.40 17.24
CA THR A 174 -14.41 23.27 18.42
C THR A 174 -13.21 24.20 18.26
N GLY A 175 -12.37 23.96 17.24
CA GLY A 175 -11.14 24.69 17.02
C GLY A 175 -11.27 25.73 15.91
N ARG A 176 -10.20 25.86 15.12
CA ARG A 176 -10.12 26.78 13.99
C ARG A 176 -9.58 26.07 12.76
N LEU A 177 -9.95 26.56 11.58
CA LEU A 177 -9.27 26.24 10.33
C LEU A 177 -8.14 27.25 10.12
N VAL A 178 -6.94 26.77 9.81
CA VAL A 178 -5.78 27.60 9.48
C VAL A 178 -5.31 27.21 8.10
N LEU A 179 -5.47 28.12 7.14
CA LEU A 179 -4.94 27.99 5.79
C LEU A 179 -3.86 29.05 5.63
N THR A 180 -2.65 28.62 5.33
CA THR A 180 -1.47 29.48 5.25
C THR A 180 -0.63 29.06 4.07
N ALA A 181 -0.18 30.04 3.31
CA ALA A 181 0.73 29.85 2.20
C ALA A 181 1.76 30.98 2.19
N LYS A 182 2.97 30.68 1.74
CA LYS A 182 4.05 31.68 1.62
C LYS A 182 3.77 32.69 0.50
N THR A 183 3.13 32.24 -0.58
CA THR A 183 2.92 33.03 -1.80
C THR A 183 1.48 33.49 -1.93
N GLU A 184 0.52 32.57 -1.92
CA GLU A 184 -0.89 32.86 -2.20
C GLU A 184 -1.82 31.82 -1.57
N VAL A 185 -2.94 32.28 -1.00
CA VAL A 185 -4.12 31.44 -0.74
C VAL A 185 -5.19 31.79 -1.78
N TRP A 186 -5.59 30.82 -2.59
CA TRP A 186 -6.59 30.98 -3.65
C TRP A 186 -7.85 30.16 -3.34
N LEU A 187 -9.01 30.83 -3.31
CA LEU A 187 -10.31 30.22 -3.01
C LEU A 187 -11.29 30.60 -4.12
N GLY A 188 -11.69 29.65 -4.96
CA GLY A 188 -12.56 29.97 -6.10
C GLY A 188 -13.56 28.90 -6.49
N ALA A 189 -14.59 29.34 -7.21
CA ALA A 189 -15.69 28.54 -7.72
C ALA A 189 -16.28 29.18 -8.98
N GLY A 190 -16.47 28.39 -10.05
CA GLY A 190 -17.17 28.84 -11.27
C GLY A 190 -16.59 30.11 -11.91
N GLY A 191 -15.28 30.35 -11.77
CA GLY A 191 -14.60 31.55 -12.30
C GLY A 191 -14.56 32.77 -11.36
N SER A 192 -15.31 32.76 -10.25
CA SER A 192 -15.16 33.75 -9.17
C SER A 192 -14.13 33.27 -8.15
N TYR A 193 -13.36 34.17 -7.53
CA TYR A 193 -12.37 33.79 -6.52
C TYR A 193 -12.02 34.93 -5.56
N ILE A 194 -11.46 34.53 -4.43
CA ILE A 194 -10.73 35.38 -3.49
C ILE A 194 -9.26 34.92 -3.50
N SER A 195 -8.35 35.84 -3.75
CA SER A 195 -6.90 35.63 -3.67
C SER A 195 -6.32 36.45 -2.54
N ILE A 196 -5.54 35.82 -1.67
CA ILE A 196 -4.84 36.46 -0.55
C ILE A 196 -3.34 36.32 -0.79
N LYS A 197 -2.67 37.45 -1.03
CA LYS A 197 -1.23 37.55 -1.28
C LYS A 197 -0.59 38.48 -0.24
N GLY A 198 0.74 38.45 -0.15
CA GLY A 198 1.48 39.35 0.76
C GLY A 198 1.25 40.85 0.49
N ALA A 199 0.90 41.23 -0.75
CA ALA A 199 0.66 42.62 -1.14
C ALA A 199 -0.81 43.07 -1.00
N GLY A 200 -1.76 42.15 -0.78
CA GLY A 200 -3.18 42.49 -0.71
C GLY A 200 -4.13 41.32 -0.92
N ILE A 201 -5.43 41.64 -0.90
CA ILE A 201 -6.54 40.71 -1.11
C ILE A 201 -7.32 41.15 -2.35
N GLU A 202 -7.56 40.23 -3.28
CA GLU A 202 -8.34 40.44 -4.50
C GLU A 202 -9.64 39.63 -4.43
N ASN A 203 -10.78 40.28 -4.60
CA ASN A 203 -12.10 39.64 -4.70
C ASN A 203 -12.65 39.84 -6.12
N VAL A 204 -12.68 38.77 -6.91
CA VAL A 204 -12.90 38.84 -8.35
C VAL A 204 -14.13 38.01 -8.74
N THR A 205 -15.05 38.66 -9.46
CA THR A 205 -16.23 38.01 -10.06
C THR A 205 -16.71 38.81 -11.27
N THR A 206 -17.35 38.12 -12.23
CA THR A 206 -18.09 38.77 -13.33
C THR A 206 -19.54 39.08 -12.97
N GLY A 207 -20.01 38.60 -11.81
CA GLY A 207 -21.35 38.86 -11.28
C GLY A 207 -21.37 40.03 -10.29
N HIS A 208 -22.31 39.97 -9.36
CA HIS A 208 -22.41 40.95 -8.27
C HIS A 208 -21.75 40.42 -7.00
N ILE A 209 -21.00 41.27 -6.30
CA ILE A 209 -20.63 41.04 -4.91
C ILE A 209 -21.79 41.55 -4.05
N LEU A 210 -22.45 40.65 -3.32
CA LEU A 210 -23.55 40.97 -2.42
C LEU A 210 -23.11 40.79 -0.97
N GLU A 211 -22.81 41.90 -0.30
CA GLU A 211 -22.46 41.92 1.11
C GLU A 211 -23.72 42.21 1.95
N ARG A 212 -24.06 41.29 2.85
CA ARG A 212 -25.17 41.46 3.80
C ARG A 212 -24.62 41.35 5.22
N CYS A 213 -24.66 42.44 5.97
CA CYS A 213 -24.10 42.52 7.31
C CYS A 213 -24.96 43.40 8.23
N ALA A 214 -24.89 43.15 9.54
CA ALA A 214 -25.48 44.04 10.54
C ALA A 214 -24.64 45.33 10.74
N SER A 215 -23.32 45.25 10.55
CA SER A 215 -22.38 46.37 10.58
C SER A 215 -21.21 46.12 9.62
N TRP A 216 -20.65 47.19 9.08
CA TRP A 216 -19.44 47.16 8.24
C TRP A 216 -18.58 48.38 8.53
N ASP A 217 -17.38 48.16 9.04
CA ASP A 217 -16.42 49.20 9.37
C ASP A 217 -15.13 49.01 8.56
N LYS A 218 -14.52 50.12 8.16
CA LYS A 218 -13.20 50.14 7.50
C LYS A 218 -12.18 50.87 8.40
N PRO A 219 -11.69 50.23 9.47
CA PRO A 219 -10.66 50.81 10.32
C PRO A 219 -9.34 51.01 9.56
N SER A 220 -8.40 51.73 10.16
CA SER A 220 -7.04 51.85 9.64
C SER A 220 -6.37 50.47 9.51
N GLY A 221 -5.38 50.37 8.63
CA GLY A 221 -4.67 49.10 8.39
C GLY A 221 -4.05 48.51 9.65
N ALA A 222 -4.05 47.17 9.72
CA ALA A 222 -3.38 46.38 10.74
C ALA A 222 -2.50 45.31 10.05
N SER A 223 -1.50 44.79 10.77
CA SER A 223 -0.58 43.77 10.28
C SER A 223 -0.45 42.64 11.30
N ALA A 224 -0.32 41.40 10.82
CA ALA A 224 -0.02 40.23 11.62
C ALA A 224 0.98 39.35 10.85
N THR A 225 2.01 38.84 11.55
CA THR A 225 3.03 37.97 10.95
C THR A 225 2.58 36.52 11.01
N ILE A 226 2.56 35.85 9.85
CA ILE A 226 2.35 34.41 9.75
C ILE A 226 3.71 33.72 9.64
N SER A 227 4.06 32.87 10.60
CA SER A 227 5.31 32.10 10.59
C SER A 227 5.17 30.87 9.69
N ASP A 228 6.23 30.57 8.91
CA ASP A 228 6.31 29.39 8.05
C ASP A 228 6.40 28.10 8.89
N PRO A 229 5.41 27.19 8.84
CA PRO A 229 5.41 25.98 9.64
C PRO A 229 6.49 24.96 9.21
N LEU A 230 7.06 25.07 8.00
CA LEU A 230 8.09 24.15 7.51
C LEU A 230 9.52 24.56 7.89
N GLN A 231 9.73 25.77 8.44
CA GLN A 231 11.07 26.24 8.83
C GLN A 231 11.58 25.70 10.19
N ALA A 232 10.77 24.93 10.93
CA ALA A 232 11.10 24.53 12.30
C ALA A 232 11.79 23.15 12.45
N THR A 233 12.01 22.39 11.38
CA THR A 233 12.63 21.06 11.48
C THR A 233 13.77 20.90 10.47
N PRO A 234 15.05 20.87 10.93
CA PRO A 234 16.15 20.42 10.08
C PRO A 234 15.86 18.98 9.66
N VAL A 235 15.72 18.74 8.36
CA VAL A 235 15.79 17.38 7.80
C VAL A 235 17.25 16.95 7.90
N ALA A 236 17.52 15.81 8.54
CA ALA A 236 18.87 15.30 8.69
C ALA A 236 19.43 14.92 7.30
N ASP A 237 20.45 15.64 6.83
CA ASP A 237 21.19 15.40 5.58
C ASP A 237 22.13 14.16 5.64
N LYS A 238 21.82 13.20 6.52
CA LYS A 238 22.60 11.98 6.67
C LYS A 238 21.67 10.79 6.62
N GLY A 239 21.37 10.37 5.40
CA GLY A 239 21.03 8.97 5.13
C GLY A 239 22.10 8.09 5.78
N GLY A 240 21.67 7.19 6.68
CA GLY A 240 22.56 6.31 7.41
C GLY A 240 23.36 5.46 6.44
N ARG A 241 24.61 5.87 6.17
CA ARG A 241 25.60 5.02 5.52
C ARG A 241 25.80 3.80 6.41
N GLY A 242 25.39 2.64 5.90
CA GLY A 242 25.61 1.35 6.53
C GLY A 242 27.07 1.20 6.93
N MET A 243 27.31 1.16 8.24
CA MET A 243 28.57 0.68 8.76
C MET A 243 28.63 -0.81 8.46
N ARG A 244 29.63 -1.20 7.67
CA ARG A 244 29.95 -2.58 7.35
C ARG A 244 30.12 -3.36 8.66
N PHE A 245 29.36 -4.44 8.84
CA PHE A 245 29.64 -5.43 9.87
C PHE A 245 30.93 -6.17 9.49
N SER A 246 31.95 -6.05 10.33
CA SER A 246 33.07 -6.99 10.41
C SER A 246 33.03 -7.63 11.79
N GLY A 247 32.87 -8.95 11.83
CA GLY A 247 32.82 -9.76 13.04
C GLY A 247 31.90 -10.94 12.86
#